data_AF-A0A5B7BFK1-F1
#
_entry.id   AF-A0A5B7BFK1-F1
#
_cell.length_a   1.000
_cell.length_b   1.000
_cell.length_c   1.000
_cell.angle_alpha   90.00
_cell.angle_beta   90.00
_cell.angle_gamma   90.00
#
_symmetry.space_group_name_H-M   'P 1'
#
loop_
_entity.id
_entity.type
_entity.pdbx_description
1 polymer ?
#
loop_
_entity_poly.entity_id
_entity_poly.type
_entity_poly.pdbx_seq_one_letter_code
_entity_poly.pdbx_strand_id
1 'polypeptide(L)'
;SINVEVPMENPQLSDIPNPHLLEFLGSTNSRGERSHRNKSLGSSMTLPQVAQYMEPLYKTFFCPLTKKIMDDPVTVASGVTYEREAITEWFKKFENPEDIVCPKTGQKLVRVLGTNMALKATIQEWKERNEAGRIKVAQAAL
;
A
#
# COMPACT_ATOMS: atom_id res chain seq x y z
N SER A 1 38.22 7.55 -17.97
CA SER A 1 37.09 6.61 -17.87
C SER A 1 36.87 6.28 -16.42
N ILE A 2 35.74 6.70 -15.84
CA ILE A 2 35.37 6.37 -14.46
C ILE A 2 34.24 5.34 -14.55
N ASN A 3 34.48 4.12 -14.05
CA ASN A 3 33.43 3.12 -13.88
C ASN A 3 32.64 3.50 -12.63
N VAL A 4 31.35 3.78 -12.78
CA VAL A 4 30.42 3.93 -11.65
C VAL A 4 29.58 2.66 -11.60
N GLU A 5 30.01 1.69 -10.81
CA GLU A 5 29.16 0.57 -10.43
C GLU A 5 28.13 1.10 -9.41
N VAL A 6 26.86 1.09 -9.79
CA VAL A 6 25.74 1.40 -8.90
C VAL A 6 25.35 0.10 -8.20
N PRO A 7 25.48 -0.03 -6.87
CA PRO A 7 24.98 -1.21 -6.17
C PRO A 7 23.45 -1.16 -6.17
N MET A 8 22.81 -2.14 -6.81
CA MET A 8 21.40 -2.46 -6.62
C MET A 8 21.25 -3.13 -5.23
N GLU A 9 21.29 -2.32 -4.18
CA GLU A 9 20.91 -2.76 -2.84
C GLU A 9 19.37 -2.87 -2.82
N ASN A 10 18.90 -4.11 -2.92
CA ASN A 10 17.52 -4.52 -2.81
C ASN A 10 17.02 -4.24 -1.37
N PRO A 11 16.07 -3.32 -1.13
CA PRO A 11 15.60 -3.07 0.22
C PRO A 11 14.91 -4.33 0.73
N GLN A 12 15.51 -4.97 1.73
CA GLN A 12 15.01 -6.16 2.41
C GLN A 12 13.55 -5.94 2.82
N LEU A 13 12.66 -6.71 2.21
CA LEU A 13 11.20 -6.71 2.41
C LEU A 13 10.78 -7.35 3.75
N SER A 14 11.67 -7.39 4.75
CA SER A 14 11.45 -8.14 6.00
C SER A 14 10.74 -7.34 7.10
N ASP A 15 10.66 -6.01 6.99
CA ASP A 15 10.34 -5.16 8.15
C ASP A 15 8.98 -4.44 8.05
N ILE A 16 8.05 -4.95 7.23
CA ILE A 16 6.67 -4.46 7.25
C ILE A 16 5.82 -5.44 8.06
N PRO A 17 5.36 -5.07 9.27
CA PRO A 17 4.41 -5.88 10.01
C PRO A 17 3.13 -5.99 9.19
N ASN A 18 2.76 -7.21 8.77
CA ASN A 18 1.47 -7.53 8.19
C ASN A 18 0.40 -7.42 9.29
N PRO A 19 -0.42 -6.35 9.38
CA PRO A 19 -1.18 -6.09 10.58
C PRO A 19 -2.61 -6.63 10.55
N HIS A 20 -2.97 -7.64 9.73
CA HIS A 20 -4.37 -8.11 9.77
C HIS A 20 -4.67 -9.55 9.29
N LEU A 21 -3.80 -10.53 9.60
CA LEU A 21 -4.09 -11.94 9.26
C LEU A 21 -4.17 -12.89 10.47
N LEU A 22 -4.04 -12.38 11.70
CA LEU A 22 -4.00 -13.23 12.90
C LEU A 22 -5.24 -13.20 13.80
N GLU A 23 -6.38 -12.67 13.33
CA GLU A 23 -7.64 -12.76 14.10
C GLU A 23 -8.69 -13.71 13.49
N PHE A 24 -8.54 -14.16 12.24
CA PHE A 24 -9.60 -14.93 11.57
C PHE A 24 -9.53 -16.45 11.75
N LEU A 25 -8.46 -17.02 12.33
CA LEU A 25 -8.32 -18.48 12.50
C LEU A 25 -8.59 -18.99 13.92
N GLY A 26 -9.11 -18.14 14.80
CA GLY A 26 -9.50 -18.53 16.15
C GLY A 26 -10.95 -18.99 16.24
N SER A 27 -11.29 -20.23 15.84
CA SER A 27 -12.41 -20.95 16.47
C SER A 27 -12.44 -22.46 16.18
N THR A 28 -12.29 -23.20 17.28
CA THR A 28 -12.91 -24.50 17.63
C THR A 28 -12.57 -25.75 16.80
N ASN A 29 -11.85 -26.72 17.42
CA ASN A 29 -12.53 -27.87 18.03
C ASN A 29 -11.57 -28.76 18.85
N SER A 30 -11.97 -29.05 20.09
CA SER A 30 -11.33 -30.04 20.94
C SER A 30 -11.84 -31.45 20.64
N ARG A 31 -10.88 -32.33 20.27
CA ARG A 31 -10.70 -33.74 20.65
C ARG A 31 -11.89 -34.72 20.52
N GLY A 32 -11.75 -35.66 19.57
CA GLY A 32 -12.44 -36.95 19.50
C GLY A 32 -11.61 -37.97 18.68
N GLU A 33 -11.65 -39.25 19.04
CA GLU A 33 -10.60 -40.28 18.85
C GLU A 33 -10.49 -41.03 17.50
N ARG A 34 -9.27 -41.56 17.25
CA ARG A 34 -8.84 -42.86 16.63
C ARG A 34 -9.60 -43.45 15.41
N SER A 35 -8.87 -43.77 14.34
CA SER A 35 -8.76 -45.13 13.75
C SER A 35 -7.82 -45.18 12.53
N HIS A 36 -7.07 -46.28 12.39
CA HIS A 36 -6.11 -46.58 11.32
C HIS A 36 -6.75 -46.71 9.93
N ARG A 37 -6.08 -46.20 8.87
CA ARG A 37 -5.89 -46.89 7.57
C ARG A 37 -4.99 -46.08 6.62
N ASN A 38 -4.22 -46.84 5.83
CA ASN A 38 -3.11 -46.39 4.97
C ASN A 38 -3.58 -45.74 3.65
N LYS A 39 -2.60 -45.10 3.00
CA LYS A 39 -2.47 -44.75 1.56
C LYS A 39 -3.01 -43.38 1.14
N SER A 40 -2.07 -42.47 0.91
CA SER A 40 -1.81 -41.89 -0.41
C SER A 40 -0.91 -40.67 -0.19
N LEU A 41 0.29 -40.71 -0.78
CA LEU A 41 1.09 -39.53 -1.03
C LEU A 41 0.40 -38.72 -2.14
N GLY A 42 -0.80 -38.24 -1.86
CA GLY A 42 -1.48 -37.25 -2.67
C GLY A 42 -0.96 -35.92 -2.19
N SER A 43 0.04 -35.39 -2.90
CA SER A 43 0.45 -34.00 -2.77
C SER A 43 -0.81 -33.16 -2.92
N SER A 44 -1.37 -32.73 -1.78
CA SER A 44 -2.39 -31.70 -1.72
C SER A 44 -1.68 -30.44 -2.19
N MET A 45 -1.61 -30.29 -3.51
CA MET A 45 -1.29 -29.04 -4.16
C MET A 45 -2.46 -28.13 -3.80
N THR A 46 -2.32 -27.51 -2.63
CA THR A 46 -3.03 -26.31 -2.22
C THR A 46 -3.16 -25.42 -3.44
N LEU A 47 -4.37 -24.89 -3.68
CA LEU A 47 -4.71 -23.94 -4.75
C LEU A 47 -3.49 -23.11 -5.17
N PRO A 48 -3.23 -22.93 -6.49
CA PRO A 48 -1.98 -22.36 -6.95
C PRO A 48 -1.71 -21.08 -6.17
N GLN A 49 -0.58 -21.03 -5.46
CA GLN A 49 -0.12 -19.89 -4.64
C GLN A 49 -0.23 -18.55 -5.38
N VAL A 50 -0.29 -18.61 -6.72
CA VAL A 50 -0.47 -17.53 -7.69
C VAL A 50 -1.87 -16.89 -7.69
N ALA A 51 -2.90 -17.55 -7.15
CA ALA A 51 -4.28 -17.04 -7.17
C ALA A 51 -4.62 -16.04 -6.05
N GLN A 52 -3.72 -15.84 -5.07
CA GLN A 52 -4.04 -15.16 -3.82
C GLN A 52 -3.12 -13.97 -3.47
N TYR A 53 -2.24 -13.54 -4.39
CA TYR A 53 -1.36 -12.42 -4.08
C TYR A 53 -2.10 -11.09 -4.22
N MET A 54 -2.48 -10.50 -3.09
CA MET A 54 -2.78 -9.07 -3.01
C MET A 54 -1.45 -8.32 -2.87
N GLU A 55 -1.24 -7.32 -3.71
CA GLU A 55 -0.06 -6.49 -3.60
C GLU A 55 -0.06 -5.69 -2.30
N PRO A 56 1.08 -5.66 -1.59
CA PRO A 56 1.18 -4.95 -0.33
C PRO A 56 0.91 -3.46 -0.53
N LEU A 57 0.33 -2.82 0.48
CA LEU A 57 0.04 -1.39 0.45
C LEU A 57 1.30 -0.59 0.81
N TYR A 58 1.70 0.32 -0.08
CA TYR A 58 2.89 1.14 0.11
C TYR A 58 2.60 2.40 0.93
N LYS A 59 3.46 2.71 1.90
CA LYS A 59 3.33 3.90 2.76
C LYS A 59 3.29 5.21 1.97
N THR A 60 3.95 5.26 0.81
CA THR A 60 4.01 6.42 -0.07
C THR A 60 2.67 6.76 -0.73
N PHE A 61 1.70 5.85 -0.71
CA PHE A 61 0.37 6.09 -1.28
C PHE A 61 -0.50 6.95 -0.37
N PHE A 62 -0.15 7.07 0.90
CA PHE A 62 -0.93 7.81 1.86
C PHE A 62 -0.62 9.30 1.84
N CYS A 63 -1.67 10.11 1.76
CA CYS A 63 -1.57 11.55 1.95
C CYS A 63 -1.14 11.84 3.42
N PRO A 64 -0.08 12.63 3.64
CA PRO A 64 0.36 12.96 4.99
C PRO A 64 -0.65 13.76 5.82
N LEU A 65 -1.58 14.47 5.18
CA LEU A 65 -2.65 15.23 5.83
C LEU A 65 -3.86 14.37 6.19
N THR A 66 -4.42 13.64 5.22
CA THR A 66 -5.67 12.88 5.43
C THR A 66 -5.46 11.48 5.98
N LYS A 67 -4.23 10.94 5.89
CA LYS A 67 -3.89 9.55 6.21
C LYS A 67 -4.68 8.52 5.40
N LYS A 68 -5.19 8.93 4.23
CA LYS A 68 -5.88 8.07 3.26
C LYS A 68 -5.03 7.90 2.01
N ILE A 69 -5.28 6.85 1.24
CA ILE A 69 -4.68 6.66 -0.09
C ILE A 69 -5.07 7.86 -0.96
N MET A 70 -4.10 8.40 -1.70
CA MET A 70 -4.31 9.52 -2.61
C MET A 70 -5.03 9.07 -3.87
N ASP A 71 -6.01 9.85 -4.30
CA ASP A 71 -6.68 9.73 -5.59
C ASP A 71 -6.11 10.74 -6.60
N ASP A 72 -5.75 11.94 -6.13
CA ASP A 72 -5.11 12.96 -6.95
C ASP A 72 -3.83 13.51 -6.31
N PRO A 73 -2.73 12.73 -6.34
CA PRO A 73 -1.47 13.11 -5.71
C PRO A 73 -0.85 14.35 -6.38
N VAL A 74 -0.57 15.38 -5.59
CA VAL A 74 0.14 16.60 -5.99
C VAL A 74 1.37 16.83 -5.14
N THR A 75 2.48 17.20 -5.79
CA THR A 75 3.76 17.48 -5.16
C THR A 75 3.93 18.97 -4.97
N VAL A 76 4.31 19.36 -3.76
CA VAL A 76 4.67 20.75 -3.41
C VAL A 76 6.17 20.97 -3.65
N ALA A 77 6.62 22.23 -3.62
CA ALA A 77 8.03 22.58 -3.86
C ALA A 77 9.04 21.85 -2.93
N SER A 78 8.63 21.45 -1.73
CA SER A 78 9.47 20.66 -0.82
C SER A 78 9.62 19.18 -1.22
N GLY A 79 8.99 18.74 -2.32
CA GLY A 79 9.03 17.36 -2.80
C GLY A 79 8.05 16.42 -2.10
N VAL A 80 7.27 16.91 -1.13
CA VAL A 80 6.23 16.10 -0.46
C VAL A 80 4.98 16.05 -1.32
N THR A 81 4.37 14.86 -1.41
CA THR A 81 3.11 14.66 -2.15
C THR A 81 1.93 14.57 -1.18
N TYR A 82 0.83 15.21 -1.54
CA TYR A 82 -0.43 15.26 -0.80
C TYR A 82 -1.60 14.95 -1.73
N GLU A 83 -2.76 14.63 -1.14
CA GLU A 83 -4.04 14.71 -1.85
C GLU A 83 -4.34 16.17 -2.21
N ARG A 84 -4.79 16.45 -3.44
CA ARG A 84 -5.00 17.81 -3.94
C ARG A 84 -5.98 18.58 -3.07
N GLU A 85 -7.13 17.99 -2.78
CA GLU A 85 -8.17 18.64 -1.99
C GLU A 85 -7.65 19.00 -0.60
N ALA A 86 -6.94 18.07 0.03
CA ALA A 86 -6.39 18.25 1.37
C ALA A 86 -5.36 19.38 1.46
N ILE A 87 -4.41 19.46 0.52
CA ILE A 87 -3.42 20.54 0.52
C ILE A 87 -4.05 21.89 0.13
N THR A 88 -5.09 21.87 -0.71
CA THR A 88 -5.84 23.08 -1.07
C THR A 88 -6.62 23.62 0.13
N GLU A 89 -7.26 22.76 0.91
CA GLU A 89 -7.89 23.12 2.17
C GLU A 89 -6.89 23.63 3.20
N TRP A 90 -5.71 23.02 3.27
CA TRP A 90 -4.62 23.51 4.11
C TRP A 90 -4.26 24.96 3.78
N PHE A 91 -4.11 25.30 2.49
CA PHE A 91 -3.81 26.68 2.07
C PHE A 91 -4.91 27.68 2.44
N LYS A 92 -6.18 27.24 2.50
CA LYS A 92 -7.31 28.11 2.88
C LYS A 92 -7.32 28.48 4.37
N LYS A 93 -6.58 27.76 5.22
CA LYS A 93 -6.48 28.06 6.66
C LYS A 93 -5.60 29.26 6.98
N PHE A 94 -4.83 29.75 6.00
CA PHE A 94 -3.90 30.86 6.16
C PHE A 94 -4.40 32.06 5.36
N GLU A 95 -4.56 33.19 6.06
CA GLU A 95 -4.91 34.48 5.46
C GLU A 95 -3.73 35.03 4.63
N ASN A 96 -2.52 35.00 5.20
CA ASN A 96 -1.32 35.46 4.51
C ASN A 96 -0.60 34.29 3.81
N PRO A 97 -0.19 34.45 2.54
CA PRO A 97 0.60 33.45 1.82
C PRO A 97 1.95 33.12 2.47
N GLU A 98 2.55 34.07 3.18
CA GLU A 98 3.87 33.93 3.82
C GLU A 98 3.87 33.01 5.05
N ASP A 99 2.71 32.79 5.65
CA ASP A 99 2.52 31.97 6.85
C ASP A 99 2.29 30.49 6.52
N ILE A 100 2.10 30.17 5.23
CA ILE A 100 1.83 28.80 4.79
C ILE A 100 3.10 27.97 4.91
N VAL A 101 3.04 26.97 5.78
CA VAL A 101 4.12 26.01 5.99
C VAL A 101 3.73 24.60 5.60
N CYS A 102 4.71 23.80 5.22
CA CYS A 102 4.56 22.39 4.97
C CYS A 102 4.25 21.66 6.28
N PRO A 103 3.12 20.94 6.40
CA PRO A 103 2.75 20.24 7.63
C PRO A 103 3.70 19.08 7.94
N LYS A 104 4.52 18.63 6.97
CA LYS A 104 5.49 17.54 7.15
C LYS A 104 6.90 18.04 7.44
N THR A 105 7.36 19.08 6.72
CA THR A 105 8.76 19.56 6.81
C THR A 105 8.92 20.87 7.58
N GLY A 106 7.82 21.58 7.86
CA GLY A 106 7.85 22.91 8.48
C GLY A 106 8.34 24.03 7.56
N GLN A 107 8.74 23.73 6.32
CA GLN A 107 9.27 24.73 5.38
C GLN A 107 8.15 25.59 4.78
N LYS A 108 8.44 26.85 4.46
CA LYS A 108 7.53 27.72 3.71
C LYS A 108 7.10 27.07 2.40
N LEU A 109 5.82 27.21 2.08
CA LEU A 109 5.19 26.48 0.98
C LEU A 109 4.50 27.47 0.04
N VAL A 110 4.88 27.42 -1.23
CA VAL A 110 4.26 28.21 -2.29
C VAL A 110 3.01 27.47 -2.80
N ARG A 111 1.93 28.20 -3.13
CA ARG A 111 0.66 27.62 -3.60
C ARG A 111 0.74 26.93 -4.99
N VAL A 112 1.93 26.76 -5.55
CA VAL A 112 2.16 26.06 -6.82
C VAL A 112 2.20 24.56 -6.56
N LEU A 113 1.30 23.82 -7.21
CA LEU A 113 1.16 22.37 -7.08
C LEU A 113 1.45 21.70 -8.43
N GLY A 114 2.40 20.76 -8.44
CA GLY A 114 2.64 19.90 -9.60
C GLY A 114 1.89 18.58 -9.45
N THR A 115 1.11 18.16 -10.44
CA THR A 115 0.47 16.83 -10.41
C THR A 115 1.53 15.73 -10.49
N ASN A 116 1.49 14.76 -9.57
CA ASN A 116 2.38 13.60 -9.61
C ASN A 116 1.73 12.48 -10.44
N MET A 117 1.83 12.61 -11.76
CA MET A 117 1.21 11.66 -12.71
C MET A 117 1.72 10.23 -12.53
N ALA A 118 3.02 10.08 -12.24
CA ALA A 118 3.62 8.76 -12.03
C ALA A 118 3.00 8.07 -10.80
N LEU A 119 2.95 8.75 -9.64
CA LEU A 119 2.35 8.18 -8.44
C LEU A 119 0.85 7.92 -8.62
N LYS A 120 0.14 8.80 -9.33
CA LYS A 120 -1.28 8.61 -9.65
C LYS A 120 -1.51 7.31 -10.44
N ALA A 121 -0.72 7.09 -11.49
CA ALA A 121 -0.78 5.87 -12.30
C ALA A 121 -0.45 4.63 -11.46
N THR A 122 0.64 4.68 -10.67
CA THR A 122 1.04 3.57 -9.81
C THR A 122 -0.03 3.18 -8.77
N ILE A 123 -0.66 4.17 -8.13
CA ILE A 123 -1.75 3.90 -7.17
C ILE A 123 -2.95 3.26 -7.89
N GLN A 124 -3.29 3.75 -9.08
CA GLN A 124 -4.41 3.24 -9.86
C GLN A 124 -4.18 1.78 -10.28
N GLU A 125 -3.03 1.46 -10.85
CA GLU A 125 -2.65 0.08 -11.21
C GLU A 125 -2.63 -0.84 -9.98
N TRP A 126 -2.24 -0.32 -8.82
CA TRP A 126 -2.30 -1.04 -7.55
C TRP A 126 -3.73 -1.35 -7.10
N LYS A 127 -4.65 -0.41 -7.23
CA LYS A 127 -6.07 -0.62 -6.91
C LYS A 127 -6.68 -1.70 -7.82
N GLU A 128 -6.45 -1.59 -9.12
CA GLU A 128 -7.00 -2.50 -10.12
C GLU A 128 -6.52 -3.94 -9.93
N ARG A 129 -5.21 -4.14 -9.74
CA ARG A 129 -4.65 -5.47 -9.51
C ARG A 129 -5.17 -6.10 -8.22
N ASN A 130 -5.31 -5.32 -7.15
CA ASN A 130 -5.87 -5.81 -5.89
C ASN A 130 -7.36 -6.09 -5.96
N GLU A 131 -8.13 -5.29 -6.70
CA GLU A 131 -9.54 -5.57 -6.94
C GLU A 131 -9.74 -6.86 -7.72
N ALA A 132 -9.00 -7.06 -8.81
CA ALA A 132 -9.02 -8.31 -9.57
C ALA A 132 -8.65 -9.52 -8.69
N GLY A 133 -7.65 -9.38 -7.81
CA GLY A 133 -7.29 -10.40 -6.83
C GLY A 133 -8.46 -10.75 -5.89
N ARG A 134 -9.12 -9.74 -5.31
CA ARG A 134 -10.29 -9.94 -4.42
C ARG A 134 -11.44 -10.65 -5.13
N ILE A 135 -11.74 -10.28 -6.39
CA ILE A 135 -12.80 -10.91 -7.18
C ILE A 135 -12.49 -12.39 -7.42
N LYS A 136 -11.25 -12.72 -7.80
CA LYS A 136 -10.85 -14.13 -8.02
C LYS A 136 -10.97 -14.97 -6.75
N VAL A 137 -10.56 -14.42 -5.60
CA VAL A 137 -10.70 -15.09 -4.31
C VAL A 137 -12.17 -15.32 -3.97
N ALA A 138 -13.03 -14.30 -4.15
CA ALA A 138 -14.45 -14.42 -3.91
C ALA A 138 -15.11 -15.46 -4.82
N GLN A 139 -14.75 -15.50 -6.11
CA GLN A 139 -15.24 -16.49 -7.07
C GLN A 139 -14.81 -17.91 -6.71
N ALA A 140 -13.59 -18.10 -6.21
CA ALA A 140 -13.09 -19.41 -5.79
C ALA A 140 -13.72 -19.94 -4.48
N ALA A 141 -14.42 -19.08 -3.74
CA ALA A 141 -15.09 -19.42 -2.49
C ALA A 141 -16.59 -19.77 -2.65
N LEU A 142 -17.15 -19.61 -3.86
CA LEU A 142 -18.51 -20.00 -4.23
C LEU A 142 -18.53 -21.43 -4.77
#